data_AF-A0A349WAM3-F1
#
_entry.id   AF-A0A349WAM3-F1
#
_cell.length_a   1.000
_cell.length_b   1.000
_cell.length_c   1.000
_cell.angle_alpha   90.00
_cell.angle_beta   90.00
_cell.angle_gamma   90.00
#
_symmetry.space_group_name_H-M   'P 1'
#
loop_
_entity.id
_entity.type
_entity.pdbx_description
1 polymer ?
#
loop_
_entity_poly.entity_id
_entity_poly.type
_entity_poly.pdbx_seq_one_letter_code
_entity_poly.pdbx_strand_id
1 'polypeptide(L)'
;VFMALGRPTHVGPHGAGQLAKLANQMIVGITIGAVAEALLFAAKGGADMAKVREAIAGGFADSRILQLHGQRMVERDFAPRGRMNVQLKDMRNALTTAQEIGFDAPVTALFETLYAQGVDHGLGELDHSGLFVELASRNAMQ
;
A
#
# COMPACT_ATOMS: atom_id res chain seq x y z
N VAL A 1 -3.93 14.61 -27.32
CA VAL A 1 -3.31 13.27 -27.22
C VAL A 1 -3.61 12.60 -25.87
N PHE A 2 -3.16 13.11 -24.72
CA PHE A 2 -3.30 12.41 -23.42
C PHE A 2 -4.74 12.12 -22.93
N MET A 3 -5.73 12.91 -23.34
CA MET A 3 -7.15 12.70 -22.97
C MET A 3 -7.70 11.33 -23.40
N ALA A 4 -7.11 10.70 -24.43
CA ALA A 4 -7.51 9.37 -24.87
C ALA A 4 -7.05 8.25 -23.92
N LEU A 5 -6.10 8.53 -23.02
CA LEU A 5 -5.53 7.56 -22.07
C LEU A 5 -6.09 7.72 -20.64
N GLY A 6 -6.87 8.77 -20.39
CA GLY A 6 -7.43 9.07 -19.07
C GLY A 6 -7.68 10.57 -18.86
N ARG A 7 -7.71 10.99 -17.60
CA ARG A 7 -7.90 12.40 -17.21
C ARG A 7 -6.56 13.02 -16.77
N PRO A 8 -5.79 13.66 -17.66
CA PRO A 8 -4.52 14.29 -17.31
C PRO A 8 -4.75 15.54 -16.44
N THR A 9 -3.82 15.78 -15.51
CA THR A 9 -3.76 16.99 -14.68
C THR A 9 -2.36 17.57 -14.78
N HIS A 10 -2.24 18.86 -15.07
CA HIS A 10 -0.97 19.57 -15.04
C HIS A 10 -0.62 19.93 -13.59
N VAL A 11 0.41 19.30 -13.03
CA VAL A 11 0.77 19.40 -11.61
C VAL A 11 1.96 20.32 -11.33
N GLY A 12 2.58 20.90 -12.37
CA GLY A 12 3.71 21.82 -12.22
C GLY A 12 4.75 21.70 -13.34
N PRO A 13 5.94 22.32 -13.17
CA PRO A 13 7.02 22.31 -14.15
C PRO A 13 7.64 20.91 -14.33
N HIS A 14 8.69 20.82 -15.15
CA HIS A 14 9.45 19.59 -15.34
C HIS A 14 9.81 18.91 -14.00
N GLY A 15 9.59 17.60 -13.91
CA GLY A 15 9.79 16.80 -12.69
C GLY A 15 8.58 16.69 -11.77
N ALA A 16 7.65 17.66 -11.78
CA ALA A 16 6.50 17.69 -10.87
C ALA A 16 5.57 16.47 -11.03
N GLY A 17 5.46 15.92 -12.26
CA GLY A 17 4.70 14.68 -12.51
C GLY A 17 5.27 13.45 -11.79
N GLN A 18 6.59 13.33 -11.70
CA GLN A 18 7.24 12.24 -10.96
C GLN A 18 7.10 12.45 -9.46
N LEU A 19 7.24 13.68 -8.97
CA LEU A 19 7.00 14.01 -7.56
C LEU A 19 5.56 13.66 -7.14
N ALA A 20 4.57 14.03 -7.97
CA ALA A 20 3.17 13.66 -7.76
C ALA A 20 2.98 12.13 -7.76
N LYS A 21 3.73 11.39 -8.60
CA LYS A 21 3.72 9.93 -8.59
C LYS A 21 4.30 9.35 -7.30
N LEU A 22 5.41 9.87 -6.79
CA LEU A 22 5.97 9.41 -5.52
C LEU A 22 5.01 9.65 -4.36
N ALA A 23 4.39 10.83 -4.27
CA ALA A 23 3.35 11.11 -3.29
C ALA A 23 2.17 10.13 -3.40
N ASN A 24 1.72 9.81 -4.62
CA ASN A 24 0.69 8.80 -4.85
C ASN A 24 1.13 7.42 -4.34
N GLN A 25 2.36 6.99 -4.63
CA GLN A 25 2.86 5.69 -4.20
C GLN A 25 3.01 5.61 -2.69
N MET A 26 3.42 6.68 -2.01
CA MET A 26 3.46 6.76 -0.53
C MET A 26 2.06 6.49 0.04
N ILE A 27 1.04 7.22 -0.43
CA ILE A 27 -0.34 7.05 0.04
C ILE A 27 -0.83 5.61 -0.21
N VAL A 28 -0.59 5.05 -1.40
CA VAL A 28 -1.00 3.69 -1.75
C VAL A 28 -0.34 2.66 -0.83
N GLY A 29 0.99 2.69 -0.69
CA GLY A 29 1.73 1.71 0.12
C GLY A 29 1.37 1.78 1.60
N ILE A 30 1.26 2.99 2.15
CA ILE A 30 0.88 3.21 3.55
C ILE A 30 -0.54 2.73 3.82
N THR A 31 -1.49 3.08 2.95
CA THR A 31 -2.90 2.68 3.11
C THR A 31 -3.07 1.17 3.00
N ILE A 32 -2.29 0.48 2.16
CA ILE A 32 -2.32 -0.98 2.07
C ILE A 32 -1.99 -1.62 3.42
N GLY A 33 -0.90 -1.21 4.07
CA GLY A 33 -0.57 -1.78 5.39
C GLY A 33 -1.54 -1.35 6.47
N ALA A 34 -2.07 -0.12 6.43
CA ALA A 34 -3.11 0.31 7.38
C ALA A 34 -4.38 -0.55 7.28
N VAL A 35 -4.85 -0.86 6.07
CA VAL A 35 -6.00 -1.76 5.84
C VAL A 35 -5.65 -3.18 6.30
N ALA A 36 -4.47 -3.69 5.95
CA ALA A 36 -4.05 -5.02 6.34
C ALA A 36 -3.97 -5.19 7.86
N GLU A 37 -3.33 -4.24 8.55
CA GLU A 37 -3.19 -4.23 10.00
C GLU A 37 -4.56 -4.16 10.69
N ALA A 38 -5.46 -3.28 10.24
CA ALA A 38 -6.80 -3.17 10.82
C ALA A 38 -7.64 -4.44 10.64
N LEU A 39 -7.60 -5.07 9.45
CA LEU A 39 -8.33 -6.32 9.20
C LEU A 39 -7.75 -7.49 10.00
N LEU A 40 -6.42 -7.61 10.08
CA LEU A 40 -5.76 -8.62 10.91
C LEU A 40 -6.05 -8.43 12.39
N PHE A 41 -6.01 -7.18 12.88
CA PHE A 41 -6.37 -6.85 14.25
C PHE A 41 -7.79 -7.28 14.58
N ALA A 42 -8.76 -6.95 13.71
CA ALA A 42 -10.14 -7.33 13.90
C ALA A 42 -10.32 -8.86 13.88
N ALA A 43 -9.67 -9.55 12.94
CA ALA A 43 -9.67 -11.01 12.89
C ALA A 43 -9.07 -11.66 14.15
N LYS A 44 -7.94 -11.14 14.64
CA LYS A 44 -7.32 -11.60 15.90
C LYS A 44 -8.23 -11.38 17.09
N GLY A 45 -9.01 -10.30 17.08
CA GLY A 45 -10.05 -9.98 18.06
C GLY A 45 -11.34 -10.82 17.92
N GLY A 46 -11.42 -11.73 16.96
CA GLY A 46 -12.57 -12.62 16.75
C GLY A 46 -13.66 -12.09 15.82
N ALA A 47 -13.42 -10.98 15.11
CA ALA A 47 -14.33 -10.45 14.11
C ALA A 47 -14.07 -11.06 12.71
N ASP A 48 -15.11 -11.10 11.87
CA ASP A 48 -14.97 -11.50 10.47
C ASP A 48 -14.44 -10.33 9.60
N MET A 49 -13.36 -10.54 8.87
CA MET A 49 -12.73 -9.48 8.05
C MET A 49 -13.66 -8.93 6.97
N ALA A 50 -14.48 -9.79 6.34
CA ALA A 50 -15.39 -9.36 5.29
C ALA A 50 -16.47 -8.44 5.85
N LYS A 51 -17.01 -8.78 7.03
CA LYS A 51 -17.99 -7.97 7.77
C LYS A 51 -17.43 -6.68 8.30
N VAL A 52 -16.19 -6.68 8.79
CA VAL A 52 -15.53 -5.44 9.21
C VAL A 52 -15.33 -4.50 8.03
N ARG A 53 -14.83 -5.02 6.89
CA ARG A 53 -14.70 -4.25 5.65
C ARG A 53 -16.05 -3.66 5.20
N GLU A 54 -17.11 -4.47 5.21
CA GLU A 54 -18.48 -4.02 4.88
C GLU A 54 -18.94 -2.89 5.81
N ALA A 55 -18.72 -3.04 7.11
CA ALA A 55 -19.17 -2.09 8.13
C ALA A 55 -18.47 -0.72 8.04
N ILE A 56 -17.19 -0.69 7.68
CA ILE A 56 -16.42 0.57 7.58
C ILE A 56 -16.46 1.20 6.19
N ALA A 57 -17.02 0.51 5.19
CA ALA A 57 -17.28 1.07 3.87
C ALA A 57 -18.33 2.19 3.94
N GLY A 58 -18.17 3.24 3.14
CA GLY A 58 -18.99 4.46 3.19
C GLY A 58 -18.67 5.42 4.34
N GLY A 59 -17.80 5.03 5.29
CA GLY A 59 -17.30 5.89 6.36
C GLY A 59 -15.98 6.59 6.03
N PHE A 60 -15.33 7.19 7.04
CA PHE A 60 -14.04 7.90 6.86
C PHE A 60 -12.86 6.97 6.55
N ALA A 61 -12.97 5.68 6.89
CA ALA A 61 -11.99 4.66 6.53
C ALA A 61 -12.14 4.19 5.07
N ASP A 62 -13.23 4.59 4.38
CA ASP A 62 -13.45 4.16 3.01
C ASP A 62 -12.41 4.77 2.07
N SER A 63 -11.83 3.91 1.23
CA SER A 63 -10.81 4.29 0.27
C SER A 63 -10.81 3.30 -0.89
N ARG A 64 -10.27 3.74 -2.03
CA ARG A 64 -10.06 2.82 -3.17
C ARG A 64 -9.23 1.60 -2.76
N ILE A 65 -8.31 1.76 -1.81
CA ILE A 65 -7.46 0.70 -1.30
C ILE A 65 -8.25 -0.30 -0.47
N LEU A 66 -9.11 0.15 0.45
CA LEU A 66 -10.02 -0.73 1.20
C LEU A 66 -10.92 -1.53 0.26
N GLN A 67 -11.49 -0.87 -0.75
CA GLN A 67 -12.43 -1.51 -1.66
C GLN A 67 -11.76 -2.59 -2.53
N LEU A 68 -10.58 -2.31 -3.09
CA LEU A 68 -9.88 -3.24 -3.96
C LEU A 68 -8.96 -4.21 -3.22
N HIS A 69 -7.99 -3.69 -2.47
CA HIS A 69 -6.97 -4.51 -1.81
C HIS A 69 -7.52 -5.15 -0.53
N GLY A 70 -8.44 -4.50 0.18
CA GLY A 70 -9.13 -5.13 1.31
C GLY A 70 -9.94 -6.36 0.87
N GLN A 71 -10.60 -6.34 -0.30
CA GLN A 71 -11.27 -7.53 -0.84
C GLN A 71 -10.26 -8.66 -1.13
N ARG A 72 -9.14 -8.34 -1.78
CA ARG A 72 -8.06 -9.31 -2.03
C ARG A 72 -7.51 -9.94 -0.75
N MET A 73 -7.37 -9.16 0.31
CA MET A 73 -6.92 -9.65 1.63
C MET A 73 -7.94 -10.61 2.24
N VAL A 74 -9.24 -10.28 2.17
CA VAL A 74 -10.33 -11.16 2.61
C VAL A 74 -10.32 -12.49 1.86
N GLU A 75 -10.11 -12.44 0.54
CA GLU A 75 -10.09 -13.62 -0.34
C GLU A 75 -8.73 -14.35 -0.37
N ARG A 76 -7.69 -13.79 0.27
CA ARG A 76 -6.30 -14.25 0.17
C ARG A 76 -5.78 -14.32 -1.29
N ASP A 77 -6.30 -13.48 -2.17
CA ASP A 77 -5.84 -13.37 -3.57
C ASP A 77 -4.69 -12.36 -3.69
N PHE A 78 -3.47 -12.87 -3.64
CA PHE A 78 -2.24 -12.09 -3.82
C PHE A 78 -1.59 -12.26 -5.19
N ALA A 79 -2.34 -12.71 -6.21
CA ALA A 79 -1.84 -12.80 -7.57
C ALA A 79 -1.40 -11.40 -8.08
N PRO A 80 -0.21 -11.29 -8.71
CA PRO A 80 0.43 -10.01 -8.96
C PRO A 80 -0.33 -9.14 -9.96
N ARG A 81 -0.74 -7.94 -9.51
CA ARG A 81 -1.28 -6.87 -10.36
C ARG A 81 -0.46 -5.58 -10.23
N GLY A 82 0.13 -5.36 -9.06
CA GLY A 82 1.28 -4.51 -8.82
C GLY A 82 2.21 -5.19 -7.83
N ARG A 83 3.41 -5.59 -8.25
CA ARG A 83 4.30 -6.42 -7.42
C ARG A 83 4.82 -5.68 -6.19
N MET A 84 4.98 -6.40 -5.08
CA MET A 84 5.59 -5.87 -3.85
C MET A 84 6.99 -5.28 -4.12
N ASN A 85 7.81 -5.93 -4.93
CA ASN A 85 9.11 -5.42 -5.38
C ASN A 85 9.02 -4.03 -6.04
N VAL A 86 7.97 -3.78 -6.82
CA VAL A 86 7.76 -2.47 -7.48
C VAL A 86 7.36 -1.42 -6.46
N GLN A 87 6.48 -1.75 -5.51
CA GLN A 87 6.10 -0.86 -4.42
C GLN A 87 7.30 -0.49 -3.54
N LEU A 88 8.16 -1.46 -3.19
CA LEU A 88 9.40 -1.23 -2.43
C LEU A 88 10.33 -0.25 -3.16
N LYS A 89 10.53 -0.45 -4.47
CA LYS A 89 11.31 0.48 -5.31
C LYS A 89 10.73 1.89 -5.27
N ASP A 90 9.40 2.04 -5.32
CA ASP A 90 8.76 3.36 -5.25
C ASP A 90 8.91 4.00 -3.85
N MET A 91 8.90 3.22 -2.76
CA MET A 91 9.20 3.73 -1.41
C MET A 91 10.64 4.25 -1.30
N ARG A 92 11.61 3.50 -1.86
CA ARG A 92 13.01 3.92 -1.88
C ARG A 92 13.22 5.20 -2.68
N ASN A 93 12.60 5.31 -3.86
CA ASN A 93 12.65 6.54 -4.65
C ASN A 93 12.06 7.73 -3.89
N ALA A 94 10.94 7.54 -3.17
CA ALA A 94 10.35 8.58 -2.34
C ALA A 94 11.28 9.03 -1.21
N LEU A 95 11.96 8.09 -0.54
CA LEU A 95 12.93 8.41 0.53
C LEU A 95 14.18 9.10 0.00
N THR A 96 14.71 8.68 -1.15
CA THR A 96 15.83 9.38 -1.81
C THR A 96 15.43 10.81 -2.14
N THR A 97 14.27 11.03 -2.77
CA THR A 97 13.78 12.38 -3.06
C THR A 97 13.53 13.19 -1.79
N ALA A 98 12.99 12.58 -0.73
CA ALA A 98 12.80 13.25 0.56
C ALA A 98 14.13 13.75 1.13
N GLN A 99 15.18 12.93 1.07
CA GLN A 99 16.52 13.33 1.49
C GLN A 99 17.08 14.50 0.65
N GLU A 100 16.93 14.45 -0.68
CA GLU A 100 17.39 15.51 -1.59
C GLU A 100 16.74 16.88 -1.32
N ILE A 101 15.48 16.89 -0.90
CA ILE A 101 14.72 18.13 -0.62
C ILE A 101 14.68 18.51 0.86
N GLY A 102 15.36 17.76 1.74
CA GLY A 102 15.36 18.02 3.18
C GLY A 102 14.02 17.77 3.89
N PHE A 103 13.24 16.79 3.43
CA PHE A 103 11.97 16.39 4.02
C PHE A 103 12.14 15.11 4.87
N ASP A 104 11.60 15.13 6.09
CA ASP A 104 11.53 13.92 6.93
C ASP A 104 10.24 13.14 6.65
N ALA A 105 10.37 11.87 6.25
CA ALA A 105 9.26 11.00 5.82
C ALA A 105 9.16 9.74 6.69
N PRO A 106 8.91 9.85 8.01
CA PRO A 106 9.05 8.74 8.95
C PRO A 106 8.06 7.60 8.68
N VAL A 107 6.83 7.93 8.25
CA VAL A 107 5.82 6.91 7.92
C VAL A 107 6.26 6.10 6.69
N THR A 108 6.81 6.76 5.68
CA THR A 108 7.32 6.06 4.48
C THR A 108 8.55 5.21 4.81
N ALA A 109 9.43 5.67 5.71
CA ALA A 109 10.58 4.89 6.15
C ALA A 109 10.16 3.58 6.84
N LEU A 110 9.17 3.65 7.74
CA LEU A 110 8.59 2.46 8.36
C LEU A 110 8.05 1.48 7.31
N PHE A 111 7.29 1.99 6.34
CA PHE A 111 6.69 1.15 5.31
C PHE A 111 7.72 0.60 4.31
N GLU A 112 8.79 1.32 4.00
CA GLU A 112 9.92 0.78 3.24
C GLU A 112 10.51 -0.44 3.94
N THR A 113 10.74 -0.35 5.26
CA THR A 113 11.27 -1.46 6.06
C THR A 113 10.33 -2.66 6.05
N LEU A 114 9.03 -2.44 6.24
CA LEU A 114 8.03 -3.52 6.19
C LEU A 114 7.97 -4.20 4.82
N TYR A 115 8.02 -3.43 3.73
CA TYR A 115 8.08 -3.98 2.38
C TYR A 115 9.40 -4.72 2.11
N ALA A 116 10.54 -4.20 2.58
CA ALA A 116 11.83 -4.85 2.45
C ALA A 116 11.84 -6.22 3.15
N GLN A 117 11.32 -6.28 4.37
CA GLN A 117 11.19 -7.53 5.12
C GLN A 117 10.30 -8.54 4.41
N GLY A 118 9.15 -8.11 3.87
CA GLY A 118 8.31 -8.98 3.06
C GLY A 118 9.02 -9.53 1.82
N VAL A 119 9.81 -8.70 1.13
CA VAL A 119 10.64 -9.13 -0.01
C VAL A 119 11.70 -10.15 0.42
N ASP A 120 12.40 -9.89 1.52
CA ASP A 120 13.42 -10.80 2.08
C ASP A 120 12.82 -12.15 2.49
N HIS A 121 11.55 -12.17 2.92
CA HIS A 121 10.77 -13.38 3.20
C HIS A 121 10.16 -14.03 1.95
N GLY A 122 10.54 -13.59 0.74
CA GLY A 122 10.13 -14.20 -0.53
C GLY A 122 8.77 -13.74 -1.07
N LEU A 123 8.19 -12.66 -0.52
CA LEU A 123 6.88 -12.14 -0.94
C LEU A 123 6.97 -11.13 -2.10
N GLY A 124 8.17 -10.88 -2.63
CA GLY A 124 8.42 -9.81 -3.60
C GLY A 124 7.61 -9.90 -4.90
N GLU A 125 7.24 -11.11 -5.31
CA GLU A 125 6.46 -11.37 -6.53
C GLU A 125 4.94 -11.41 -6.30
N LEU A 126 4.47 -11.30 -5.05
CA LEU A 126 3.06 -11.12 -4.75
C LEU A 126 2.59 -9.71 -5.15
N ASP A 127 1.28 -9.54 -5.27
CA ASP A 127 0.69 -8.20 -5.27
C ASP A 127 1.15 -7.42 -4.03
N HIS A 128 1.27 -6.10 -4.12
CA HIS A 128 1.64 -5.26 -2.98
C HIS A 128 0.65 -5.33 -1.80
N SER A 129 -0.59 -5.82 -2.01
CA SER A 129 -1.49 -6.20 -0.91
C SER A 129 -1.00 -7.42 -0.12
N GLY A 130 -0.04 -8.17 -0.64
CA GLY A 130 0.69 -9.24 0.03
C GLY A 130 1.52 -8.78 1.23
N LEU A 131 1.64 -7.45 1.47
CA LEU A 131 2.11 -6.93 2.75
C LEU A 131 1.25 -7.46 3.92
N PHE A 132 -0.01 -7.79 3.64
CA PHE A 132 -0.87 -8.52 4.56
C PHE A 132 -0.23 -9.81 5.10
N VAL A 133 0.41 -10.60 4.23
CA VAL A 133 1.03 -11.89 4.62
C VAL A 133 2.21 -11.63 5.57
N GLU A 134 3.02 -10.61 5.29
CA GLU A 134 4.11 -10.19 6.17
C GLU A 134 3.60 -9.75 7.55
N LEU A 135 2.52 -8.97 7.60
CA LEU A 135 1.94 -8.53 8.89
C LEU A 135 1.23 -9.67 9.63
N ALA A 136 0.61 -10.61 8.91
CA ALA A 136 -0.03 -11.79 9.49
C ALA A 136 1.00 -12.70 10.18
N SER A 137 2.15 -12.93 9.53
CA SER A 137 3.20 -13.81 10.05
C SER A 137 3.72 -13.35 11.42
N ARG A 138 3.89 -12.04 11.61
CA ARG A 138 4.29 -11.41 12.89
C ARG A 138 3.32 -11.66 14.04
N ASN A 139 2.05 -11.85 13.71
CA ASN A 139 0.96 -12.05 14.67
C ASN A 139 0.61 -13.53 14.85
N ALA A 140 1.44 -14.44 14.31
CA ALA A 140 1.20 -15.87 14.25
C ALA A 140 -0.17 -16.20 13.62
N MET A 141 -0.53 -15.46 12.56
CA MET A 141 -1.74 -15.65 11.78
C MET A 141 -1.37 -16.24 10.42
N GLN A 142 -2.13 -17.25 9.97
CA GLN A 142 -2.01 -17.82 8.63
C GLN A 142 -2.74 -16.95 7.62
#